data_AF-A0A353CW19-F1
#
_entry.id   AF-A0A353CW19-F1
#
_cell.length_a   1.000
_cell.length_b   1.000
_cell.length_c   1.000
_cell.angle_alpha   90.00
_cell.angle_beta   90.00
_cell.angle_gamma   90.00
#
_symmetry.space_group_name_H-M   'P 1'
#
loop_
_entity.id
_entity.type
_entity.pdbx_description
1 polymer ?
#
loop_
_entity_poly.entity_id
_entity_poly.type
_entity_poly.pdbx_seq_one_letter_code
_entity_poly.pdbx_strand_id
1 'polypeptide(L)'
;MTSSNITRWILDAGSVSGLVALIYTVTQSLRRRPRFKFDFRGSNRQLFNKDNLEYCRFMFDGYVKNQSLDPNSLTAIHLVLWENKKRNRYLSFGHTPIEIVNKGSDAKVRLPISFQPREGKHLTLTYEIPLTGTHDISLVHASRRLDLEEGMAWLPKHNYSLAFIDVNENLFDERGVLRNRKELDLQWTLVNTFESLKRGNPIPYLRHLFRIWGSKIAFKAHKLFFAVGIWKWG
;
A
#
# COMPACT_ATOMS: atom_id res chain seq x y z
N MET A 1 54.09 29.30 18.83
CA MET A 1 52.79 28.59 18.74
C MET A 1 52.66 28.05 17.33
N THR A 2 52.71 26.74 17.20
CA THR A 2 53.09 26.00 15.99
C THR A 2 51.90 25.84 15.03
N SER A 3 52.16 25.98 13.73
CA SER A 3 51.16 25.85 12.65
C SER A 3 50.37 24.54 12.67
N SER A 4 50.90 23.50 13.35
CA SER A 4 50.25 22.21 13.61
C SER A 4 48.94 22.29 14.41
N ASN A 5 48.79 23.30 15.28
CA ASN A 5 47.59 23.45 16.11
C ASN A 5 46.46 24.14 15.33
N ILE A 6 46.81 25.04 14.41
CA ILE A 6 45.85 25.76 13.57
C ILE A 6 45.27 24.81 12.51
N THR A 7 46.08 23.97 11.88
CA THR A 7 45.62 22.98 10.90
C THR A 7 44.71 21.92 11.52
N ARG A 8 45.00 21.44 12.75
CA ARG A 8 44.09 20.57 13.51
C ARG A 8 42.75 21.24 13.81
N TRP A 9 42.78 22.48 14.30
CA TRP A 9 41.55 23.22 14.60
C TRP A 9 40.65 23.42 13.37
N ILE A 10 41.25 23.67 12.19
CA ILE A 10 40.50 23.81 10.92
C ILE A 10 39.91 22.47 10.48
N LEU A 11 40.65 21.36 10.62
CA LEU A 11 40.14 20.01 10.32
C LEU A 11 39.04 19.57 11.28
N ASP A 12 39.17 19.89 12.57
CA ASP A 12 38.18 19.59 13.59
C ASP A 12 36.91 20.44 13.38
N ALA A 13 37.05 21.75 13.09
CA ALA A 13 35.92 22.60 12.74
C ALA A 13 35.25 22.18 11.40
N GLY A 14 36.04 21.75 10.42
CA GLY A 14 35.55 21.21 9.15
C GLY A 14 34.79 19.89 9.32
N SER A 15 35.27 19.00 10.19
CA SER A 15 34.60 17.73 10.47
C SER A 15 33.30 17.90 11.27
N VAL A 16 33.28 18.80 12.25
CA VAL A 16 32.08 19.14 13.03
C VAL A 16 31.02 19.82 12.14
N SER A 17 31.42 20.80 11.32
CA SER A 17 30.50 21.46 10.39
C SER A 17 29.96 20.50 9.32
N GLY A 18 30.80 19.58 8.82
CA GLY A 18 30.39 18.49 7.93
C GLY A 18 29.36 17.55 8.58
N LEU A 19 29.55 17.17 9.84
CA LEU A 19 28.61 16.32 10.58
C LEU A 19 27.26 17.03 10.79
N VAL A 20 27.27 18.31 11.17
CA VAL A 20 26.05 19.11 11.33
C VAL A 20 25.31 19.25 10.00
N ALA A 21 26.03 19.52 8.90
CA ALA A 21 25.47 19.57 7.56
C ALA A 21 24.86 18.22 7.13
N LEU A 22 25.49 17.10 7.50
CA LEU A 22 24.98 15.76 7.24
C LEU A 22 23.69 15.47 8.03
N ILE A 23 23.63 15.80 9.32
CA ILE A 23 22.41 15.67 10.12
C ILE A 23 21.29 16.53 9.53
N TYR A 24 21.61 17.77 9.13
CA TYR A 24 20.64 18.68 8.52
C TYR A 24 20.11 18.14 7.18
N THR A 25 20.98 17.68 6.29
CA THR A 25 20.59 17.12 4.99
C THR A 25 19.76 15.84 5.15
N VAL A 26 20.13 14.94 6.06
CA VAL A 26 19.33 13.76 6.40
C VAL A 26 17.96 14.18 6.93
N THR A 27 17.90 15.14 7.85
CA THR A 27 16.62 15.61 8.43
C THR A 27 15.73 16.26 7.38
N GLN A 28 16.28 17.08 6.49
CA GLN A 28 15.53 17.69 5.38
C GLN A 28 15.01 16.62 4.42
N SER A 29 15.86 15.66 4.06
CA SER A 29 15.48 14.52 3.22
C SER A 29 14.33 13.72 3.85
N LEU A 30 14.41 13.42 5.14
CA LEU A 30 13.35 12.73 5.89
C LEU A 30 12.01 13.47 5.92
N ARG A 31 12.03 14.81 5.85
CA ARG A 31 10.82 15.64 5.80
C ARG A 31 10.22 15.75 4.39
N ARG A 32 11.05 15.62 3.35
CA ARG A 32 10.65 15.65 1.93
C ARG A 32 10.21 14.30 1.38
N ARG A 33 10.49 13.20 2.10
CA ARG A 33 10.11 11.87 1.66
C ARG A 33 8.58 11.76 1.41
N PRO A 34 8.16 11.05 0.34
CA PRO A 34 6.77 10.71 0.10
C PRO A 34 6.14 10.08 1.32
N ARG A 35 5.10 10.69 1.88
CA ARG A 35 4.45 10.12 3.06
C ARG A 35 2.98 10.53 3.06
N PHE A 36 2.11 9.56 2.86
CA PHE A 36 0.68 9.75 2.99
C PHE A 36 0.19 9.22 4.33
N LYS A 37 -0.76 9.93 4.93
CA LYS A 37 -1.62 9.41 6.00
C LYS A 37 -2.99 9.14 5.40
N PHE A 38 -3.48 7.93 5.63
CA PHE A 38 -4.80 7.48 5.21
C PHE A 38 -5.66 7.26 6.45
N ASP A 39 -6.90 7.77 6.42
CA ASP A 39 -7.89 7.59 7.47
C ASP A 39 -9.23 7.28 6.81
N PHE A 40 -9.34 6.07 6.26
CA PHE A 40 -10.58 5.55 5.69
C PHE A 40 -11.32 4.72 6.72
N ARG A 41 -12.62 4.97 6.84
CA ARG A 41 -13.50 4.27 7.78
C ARG A 41 -14.48 3.39 7.03
N GLY A 42 -14.44 2.10 7.36
CA GLY A 42 -15.42 1.12 6.94
C GLY A 42 -15.56 0.97 5.42
N SER A 43 -16.35 -0.02 5.04
CA SER A 43 -16.89 -0.11 3.69
C SER A 43 -18.40 -0.32 3.83
N ASN A 44 -19.23 0.53 3.23
CA ASN A 44 -20.61 0.13 3.02
C ASN A 44 -20.62 -0.86 1.86
N ARG A 45 -21.07 -2.09 2.12
CA ARG A 45 -21.16 -3.16 1.14
C ARG A 45 -22.62 -3.34 0.75
N GLN A 46 -22.93 -3.15 -0.53
CA GLN A 46 -24.27 -3.32 -1.05
C GLN A 46 -24.26 -4.28 -2.24
N LEU A 47 -25.07 -5.33 -2.18
CA LEU A 47 -25.36 -6.19 -3.32
C LEU A 47 -26.53 -5.60 -4.10
N PHE A 48 -26.43 -5.58 -5.42
CA PHE A 48 -27.49 -5.10 -6.30
C PHE A 48 -27.42 -5.81 -7.65
N ASN A 49 -28.58 -5.91 -8.31
CA ASN A 49 -28.67 -6.49 -9.65
C ASN A 49 -28.76 -5.37 -10.68
N LYS A 50 -28.00 -5.52 -11.77
CA LYS A 50 -28.02 -4.62 -12.92
C LYS A 50 -27.92 -5.47 -14.18
N ASP A 51 -28.91 -5.36 -15.07
CA ASP A 51 -28.95 -6.09 -16.35
C ASP A 51 -28.81 -7.62 -16.19
N ASN A 52 -29.50 -8.21 -15.21
CA ASN A 52 -29.42 -9.64 -14.83
C ASN A 52 -28.05 -10.14 -14.36
N LEU A 53 -27.11 -9.23 -14.09
CA LEU A 53 -25.83 -9.54 -13.47
C LEU A 53 -25.83 -9.02 -12.03
N GLU A 54 -25.28 -9.83 -11.12
CA GLU A 54 -25.13 -9.46 -9.72
C GLU A 54 -23.84 -8.64 -9.56
N TYR A 55 -23.94 -7.51 -8.86
CA TYR A 55 -22.83 -6.63 -8.54
C TYR A 55 -22.71 -6.42 -7.04
N CYS A 56 -21.48 -6.18 -6.59
CA CYS A 56 -21.18 -5.69 -5.25
C CYS A 56 -20.61 -4.28 -5.33
N ARG A 57 -21.29 -3.32 -4.70
CA ARG A 57 -20.79 -1.97 -4.50
C ARG A 57 -20.07 -1.86 -3.16
N PHE A 58 -18.88 -1.30 -3.19
CA PHE A 58 -18.16 -0.89 -1.98
C PHE A 58 -17.99 0.62 -1.97
N MET A 59 -18.38 1.25 -0.86
CA MET A 59 -18.15 2.68 -0.65
C MET A 59 -17.25 2.89 0.55
N PHE A 60 -16.15 3.59 0.35
CA PHE A 60 -15.21 3.99 1.39
C PHE A 60 -15.21 5.51 1.49
N ASP A 61 -15.19 6.01 2.71
CA ASP A 61 -15.11 7.43 2.99
C ASP A 61 -13.94 7.70 3.94
N GLY A 62 -13.13 8.71 3.63
CA GLY A 62 -11.95 8.98 4.42
C GLY A 62 -11.06 10.11 3.94
N TYR A 63 -10.04 10.38 4.74
CA TYR A 63 -9.07 11.43 4.46
C TYR A 63 -7.76 10.84 3.93
N VAL A 64 -7.22 11.50 2.90
CA VAL A 64 -5.86 11.32 2.43
C VAL A 64 -5.10 12.61 2.67
N LYS A 65 -4.00 12.53 3.42
CA LYS A 65 -3.15 13.69 3.71
C LYS A 65 -1.72 13.46 3.28
N ASN A 66 -1.18 14.36 2.44
CA ASN A 66 0.24 14.44 2.18
C ASN A 66 0.94 14.97 3.45
N GLN A 67 1.85 14.19 4.02
CA GLN A 67 2.67 14.58 5.18
C GLN A 67 4.07 15.05 4.76
N SER A 68 4.39 15.05 3.47
CA SER A 68 5.64 15.57 2.95
C SER A 68 5.65 17.11 2.90
N LEU A 69 6.85 17.68 2.87
CA LEU A 69 7.09 19.07 2.47
C LEU A 69 7.10 19.27 0.95
N ASP A 70 7.16 18.20 0.17
CA ASP A 70 7.12 18.26 -1.28
C ASP A 70 5.72 17.82 -1.79
N PRO A 71 5.28 18.33 -2.95
CA PRO A 71 4.08 17.82 -3.61
C PRO A 71 4.18 16.32 -3.88
N ASN A 72 3.06 15.61 -3.83
CA ASN A 72 3.01 14.19 -4.14
C ASN A 72 1.67 13.82 -4.76
N SER A 73 1.63 12.70 -5.48
CA SER A 73 0.41 12.26 -6.18
C SER A 73 0.11 10.80 -5.93
N LEU A 74 -1.17 10.47 -5.85
CA LEU A 74 -1.66 9.10 -5.92
C LEU A 74 -1.96 8.75 -7.37
N THR A 75 -1.34 7.69 -7.89
CA THR A 75 -1.50 7.22 -9.27
C THR A 75 -2.54 6.10 -9.37
N ALA A 76 -2.69 5.29 -8.32
CA ALA A 76 -3.72 4.27 -8.27
C ALA A 76 -4.29 4.09 -6.85
N ILE A 77 -5.56 3.68 -6.79
CA ILE A 77 -6.23 3.27 -5.56
C ILE A 77 -6.94 1.96 -5.86
N HIS A 78 -6.54 0.89 -5.19
CA HIS A 78 -7.07 -0.45 -5.42
C HIS A 78 -7.90 -0.92 -4.24
N LEU A 79 -8.98 -1.62 -4.55
CA LEU A 79 -9.67 -2.48 -3.61
C LEU A 79 -8.95 -3.83 -3.56
N VAL A 80 -8.66 -4.28 -2.34
CA VAL A 80 -7.85 -5.46 -2.07
C VAL A 80 -8.51 -6.31 -1.00
N LEU A 81 -8.54 -7.62 -1.22
CA LEU A 81 -8.92 -8.61 -0.22
C LEU A 81 -7.67 -9.32 0.28
N TRP A 82 -7.30 -9.09 1.53
CA TRP A 82 -6.13 -9.75 2.13
C TRP A 82 -6.47 -11.17 2.57
N GLU A 83 -5.61 -12.14 2.26
CA GLU A 83 -5.78 -13.51 2.74
C GLU A 83 -5.45 -13.62 4.24
N ASN A 84 -4.49 -12.83 4.71
CA ASN A 84 -3.96 -12.94 6.05
C ASN A 84 -3.79 -11.58 6.75
N LYS A 85 -3.70 -11.64 8.09
CA LYS A 85 -3.50 -10.45 8.93
C LYS A 85 -2.16 -9.74 8.66
N LYS A 86 -1.15 -10.45 8.15
CA LYS A 86 0.17 -9.89 7.82
C LYS A 86 0.16 -9.05 6.55
N ARG A 87 -0.87 -9.21 5.69
CA ARG A 87 -1.04 -8.52 4.39
C ARG A 87 0.16 -8.69 3.48
N ASN A 88 0.65 -9.92 3.42
CA ASN A 88 1.71 -10.33 2.49
C ASN A 88 1.20 -11.34 1.46
N ARG A 89 -0.12 -11.58 1.42
CA ARG A 89 -0.82 -12.34 0.39
C ARG A 89 -2.25 -11.81 0.28
N TYR A 90 -2.73 -11.68 -0.94
CA TYR A 90 -4.11 -11.27 -1.24
C TYR A 90 -4.90 -12.45 -1.82
N LEU A 91 -6.22 -12.41 -1.69
CA LEU A 91 -7.20 -13.26 -2.36
C LEU A 91 -7.76 -12.60 -3.62
N SER A 92 -7.79 -11.27 -3.64
CA SER A 92 -8.20 -10.47 -4.78
C SER A 92 -7.49 -9.11 -4.69
N PHE A 93 -7.03 -8.58 -5.82
CA PHE A 93 -6.34 -7.31 -5.92
C PHE A 93 -6.62 -6.69 -7.28
N GLY A 94 -6.79 -5.37 -7.31
CA GLY A 94 -6.68 -4.59 -8.55
C GLY A 94 -7.96 -3.94 -9.04
N HIS A 95 -9.10 -4.11 -8.35
CA HIS A 95 -10.30 -3.34 -8.70
C HIS A 95 -10.04 -1.85 -8.45
N THR A 96 -10.30 -1.03 -9.46
CA THR A 96 -10.17 0.42 -9.41
C THR A 96 -11.51 1.06 -9.07
N PRO A 97 -11.54 2.23 -8.41
CA PRO A 97 -12.79 2.92 -8.14
C PRO A 97 -13.43 3.34 -9.46
N ILE A 98 -14.74 3.15 -9.57
CA ILE A 98 -15.52 3.69 -10.68
C ILE A 98 -15.74 5.20 -10.51
N GLU A 99 -15.67 5.68 -9.26
CA GLU A 99 -15.89 7.07 -8.92
C GLU A 99 -15.07 7.48 -7.70
N ILE A 100 -14.49 8.67 -7.77
CA ILE A 100 -13.79 9.34 -6.67
C ILE A 100 -14.37 10.74 -6.54
N VAL A 101 -14.91 11.07 -5.37
CA VAL A 101 -15.48 12.40 -5.09
C VAL A 101 -14.70 13.06 -3.97
N ASN A 102 -14.28 14.31 -4.17
CA ASN A 102 -13.73 15.13 -3.09
C ASN A 102 -14.89 15.81 -2.34
N LYS A 103 -15.15 15.37 -1.10
CA LYS A 103 -16.23 15.90 -0.28
C LYS A 103 -16.08 17.37 0.09
N GLY A 104 -14.86 17.90 0.11
CA GLY A 104 -14.62 19.31 0.40
C GLY A 104 -15.09 20.25 -0.72
N SER A 105 -15.16 19.76 -1.97
CA SER A 105 -15.56 20.56 -3.15
C SER A 105 -16.75 19.99 -3.90
N ASP A 106 -17.29 18.86 -3.44
CA ASP A 106 -18.30 18.01 -4.10
C ASP A 106 -17.98 17.71 -5.58
N ALA A 107 -16.70 17.70 -5.94
CA ALA A 107 -16.24 17.53 -7.31
C ALA A 107 -15.74 16.11 -7.53
N LYS A 108 -16.07 15.54 -8.70
CA LYS A 108 -15.46 14.29 -9.16
C LYS A 108 -13.98 14.52 -9.45
N VAL A 109 -13.14 13.65 -8.92
CA VAL A 109 -11.68 13.67 -9.09
C VAL A 109 -11.26 12.47 -9.92
N ARG A 110 -10.23 12.63 -10.74
CA ARG A 110 -9.62 11.54 -11.51
C ARG A 110 -8.20 11.27 -11.02
N LEU A 111 -7.72 10.06 -11.24
CA LEU A 111 -6.32 9.72 -11.05
C LEU A 111 -5.49 10.28 -12.22
N PRO A 112 -4.24 10.73 -11.99
CA PRO A 112 -3.59 10.84 -10.69
C PRO A 112 -4.15 12.01 -9.85
N ILE A 113 -4.24 11.82 -8.53
CA ILE A 113 -4.67 12.87 -7.60
C ILE A 113 -3.43 13.54 -7.03
N SER A 114 -3.19 14.80 -7.42
CA SER A 114 -2.09 15.61 -6.90
C SER A 114 -2.43 16.25 -5.56
N PHE A 115 -1.44 16.30 -4.67
CA PHE A 115 -1.50 16.92 -3.35
C PHE A 115 -0.35 17.89 -3.17
N GLN A 116 -0.65 19.12 -2.80
CA GLN A 116 0.33 20.11 -2.36
C GLN A 116 0.98 19.70 -1.03
N PRO A 117 2.11 20.32 -0.63
CA PRO A 117 2.72 20.07 0.66
C PRO A 117 1.71 20.24 1.79
N ARG A 118 1.63 19.25 2.68
CA ARG A 118 0.71 19.24 3.84
C ARG A 118 -0.80 19.26 3.53
N GLU A 119 -1.19 19.18 2.26
CA GLU A 119 -2.59 19.15 1.84
C GLU A 119 -3.29 17.86 2.26
N GLY A 120 -4.55 17.98 2.67
CA GLY A 120 -5.45 16.84 2.89
C GLY A 120 -6.70 16.97 2.04
N LYS A 121 -7.18 15.84 1.50
CA LYS A 121 -8.46 15.74 0.77
C LYS A 121 -9.34 14.70 1.43
N HIS A 122 -10.63 15.01 1.55
CA HIS A 122 -11.65 14.06 1.98
C HIS A 122 -12.21 13.39 0.74
N LEU A 123 -11.94 12.10 0.57
CA LEU A 123 -12.33 11.34 -0.61
C LEU A 123 -13.39 10.31 -0.24
N THR A 124 -14.43 10.25 -1.08
CA THR A 124 -15.34 9.10 -1.16
C THR A 124 -14.96 8.29 -2.38
N LEU A 125 -14.73 7.00 -2.18
CA LEU A 125 -14.33 6.04 -3.21
C LEU A 125 -15.46 5.03 -3.40
N THR A 126 -15.96 4.93 -4.63
CA THR A 126 -16.99 3.95 -5.00
C THR A 126 -16.40 2.91 -5.93
N TYR A 127 -16.56 1.65 -5.58
CA TYR A 127 -16.18 0.49 -6.39
C TYR A 127 -17.42 -0.29 -6.75
N GLU A 128 -17.45 -0.85 -7.96
CA GLU A 128 -18.44 -1.82 -8.39
C GLU A 128 -17.72 -3.02 -8.98
N ILE A 129 -18.01 -4.21 -8.45
CA ILE A 129 -17.43 -5.46 -8.90
C ILE A 129 -18.55 -6.36 -9.43
N PRO A 130 -18.48 -6.84 -10.68
CA PRO A 130 -19.38 -7.87 -11.16
C PRO A 130 -19.07 -9.21 -10.46
N LEU A 131 -20.10 -9.85 -9.92
CA LEU A 131 -19.97 -11.14 -9.23
C LEU A 131 -20.25 -12.31 -10.18
N THR A 132 -21.20 -12.15 -11.09
CA THR A 132 -21.59 -13.23 -12.02
C THR A 132 -20.40 -13.69 -12.87
N GLY A 133 -20.03 -14.96 -12.76
CA GLY A 133 -18.93 -15.55 -13.53
C GLY A 133 -17.52 -15.16 -13.06
N THR A 134 -17.38 -14.45 -11.94
CA THR A 134 -16.07 -14.05 -11.39
C THR A 134 -15.69 -14.88 -10.17
N HIS A 135 -14.40 -14.93 -9.84
CA HIS A 135 -13.92 -15.57 -8.62
C HIS A 135 -14.45 -14.88 -7.34
N ASP A 136 -14.75 -13.58 -7.44
CA ASP A 136 -15.17 -12.74 -6.33
C ASP A 136 -16.53 -13.13 -5.75
N ILE A 137 -17.41 -13.83 -6.50
CA ILE A 137 -18.70 -14.30 -5.98
C ILE A 137 -18.53 -15.12 -4.70
N SER A 138 -17.61 -16.08 -4.73
CA SER A 138 -17.33 -16.96 -3.59
C SER A 138 -16.75 -16.19 -2.40
N LEU A 139 -15.98 -15.14 -2.67
CA LEU A 139 -15.32 -14.32 -1.65
C LEU A 139 -16.30 -13.36 -0.98
N VAL A 140 -17.20 -12.76 -1.75
CA VAL A 140 -18.20 -11.79 -1.26
C VAL A 140 -19.30 -12.48 -0.46
N HIS A 141 -19.78 -13.64 -0.90
CA HIS A 141 -20.81 -14.40 -0.19
C HIS A 141 -20.30 -15.22 0.99
N ALA A 142 -18.98 -15.44 1.09
CA ALA A 142 -18.42 -16.17 2.22
C ALA A 142 -18.74 -15.48 3.55
N SER A 143 -19.45 -16.19 4.40
CA SER A 143 -19.85 -15.76 5.73
C SER A 143 -19.24 -16.67 6.80
N ARG A 144 -19.07 -16.13 8.00
CA ARG A 144 -18.72 -16.88 9.21
C ARG A 144 -19.87 -16.79 10.19
N ARG A 145 -20.18 -17.92 10.81
CA ARG A 145 -21.14 -18.00 11.90
C ARG A 145 -20.52 -17.42 13.16
N LEU A 146 -21.26 -16.56 13.84
CA LEU A 146 -20.96 -16.04 15.16
C LEU A 146 -22.08 -16.49 16.09
N ASP A 147 -21.75 -17.35 17.04
CA ASP A 147 -22.68 -17.75 18.10
C ASP A 147 -22.69 -16.64 19.15
N LEU A 148 -23.86 -16.04 19.36
CA LEU A 148 -24.14 -15.03 20.36
C LEU A 148 -25.00 -15.66 21.47
N GLU A 149 -24.96 -15.09 22.67
CA GLU A 149 -25.77 -15.60 23.80
C GLU A 149 -27.28 -15.63 23.50
N GLU A 150 -27.76 -14.73 22.63
CA GLU A 150 -29.17 -14.61 22.22
C GLU A 150 -29.46 -15.13 20.79
N GLY A 151 -28.53 -15.86 20.14
CA GLY A 151 -28.80 -16.49 18.85
C GLY A 151 -27.60 -16.59 17.90
N MET A 152 -27.87 -16.65 16.59
CA MET A 152 -26.83 -16.79 15.56
C MET A 152 -26.78 -15.55 14.66
N ALA A 153 -25.58 -15.02 14.44
CA ALA A 153 -25.33 -13.98 13.45
C ALA A 153 -24.37 -14.47 12.36
N TRP A 154 -24.64 -14.07 11.12
CA TRP A 154 -23.75 -14.33 9.98
C TRP A 154 -23.00 -13.05 9.63
N LEU A 155 -21.68 -13.08 9.79
CA LEU A 155 -20.82 -11.96 9.42
C LEU A 155 -20.04 -12.28 8.15
N PRO A 156 -19.71 -11.29 7.31
CA PRO A 156 -18.77 -11.50 6.21
C PRO A 156 -17.48 -12.13 6.73
N LYS A 157 -17.02 -13.19 6.07
CA LYS A 157 -15.77 -13.87 6.41
C LYS A 157 -14.56 -13.02 6.05
N HIS A 158 -14.67 -12.27 4.96
CA HIS A 158 -13.59 -11.48 4.39
C HIS A 158 -13.89 -9.99 4.47
N ASN A 159 -12.85 -9.21 4.78
CA ASN A 159 -12.91 -7.76 4.84
C ASN A 159 -12.07 -7.16 3.72
N TYR A 160 -12.72 -6.44 2.82
CA TYR A 160 -12.05 -5.67 1.79
C TYR A 160 -11.35 -4.45 2.41
N SER A 161 -10.24 -4.04 1.81
CA SER A 161 -9.40 -2.95 2.27
C SER A 161 -8.86 -2.18 1.07
N LEU A 162 -8.31 -0.99 1.33
CA LEU A 162 -7.74 -0.15 0.28
C LEU A 162 -6.23 -0.32 0.22
N ALA A 163 -5.67 -0.20 -0.99
CA ALA A 163 -4.25 -0.03 -1.22
C ALA A 163 -4.01 1.13 -2.17
N PHE A 164 -2.96 1.89 -1.93
CA PHE A 164 -2.67 3.14 -2.62
C PHE A 164 -1.29 3.05 -3.29
N ILE A 165 -1.17 3.56 -4.51
CA ILE A 165 0.11 3.66 -5.22
C ILE A 165 0.41 5.13 -5.42
N ASP A 166 1.62 5.55 -5.05
CA ASP A 166 2.11 6.91 -5.30
C ASP A 166 2.80 7.05 -6.66
N VAL A 167 3.26 8.27 -6.97
CA VAL A 167 4.00 8.55 -8.21
C VAL A 167 5.35 7.82 -8.32
N ASN A 168 5.89 7.32 -7.19
CA ASN A 168 7.14 6.57 -7.16
C ASN A 168 6.89 5.05 -7.09
N GLU A 169 5.69 4.61 -7.47
CA GLU A 169 5.27 3.20 -7.47
C GLU A 169 5.30 2.52 -6.09
N ASN A 170 5.34 3.28 -5.01
CA ASN A 170 5.27 2.74 -3.66
C ASN A 170 3.83 2.32 -3.35
N LEU A 171 3.66 1.04 -3.00
CA LEU A 171 2.38 0.49 -2.56
C LEU A 171 2.20 0.67 -1.05
N PHE A 172 1.17 1.39 -0.65
CA PHE A 172 0.77 1.58 0.74
C PHE A 172 -0.54 0.84 1.02
N ASP A 173 -0.68 0.26 2.21
CA ASP A 173 -1.98 -0.19 2.69
C ASP A 173 -2.82 0.97 3.26
N GLU A 174 -4.05 0.71 3.67
CA GLU A 174 -4.95 1.72 4.23
C GLU A 174 -4.49 2.32 5.57
N ARG A 175 -3.42 1.78 6.18
CA ARG A 175 -2.77 2.34 7.37
C ARG A 175 -1.56 3.20 7.01
N GLY A 176 -1.23 3.31 5.72
CA GLY A 176 -0.04 4.01 5.23
C GLY A 176 1.25 3.22 5.40
N VAL A 177 1.18 1.90 5.62
CA VAL A 177 2.36 1.05 5.74
C VAL A 177 2.81 0.63 4.34
N LEU A 178 4.09 0.84 4.03
CA LEU A 178 4.70 0.40 2.78
C LEU A 178 4.68 -1.14 2.65
N ARG A 179 4.20 -1.63 1.51
CA ARG A 179 4.05 -3.04 1.16
C ARG A 179 4.89 -3.41 -0.05
N ASN A 180 5.36 -4.66 -0.07
CA ASN A 180 6.19 -5.19 -1.13
C ASN A 180 5.35 -5.76 -2.25
N ARG A 181 5.03 -4.95 -3.27
CA ARG A 181 4.22 -5.39 -4.42
C ARG A 181 4.79 -6.66 -5.08
N LYS A 182 6.10 -6.70 -5.30
CA LYS A 182 6.76 -7.86 -5.92
C LYS A 182 6.62 -9.14 -5.10
N GLU A 183 6.71 -9.06 -3.76
CA GLU A 183 6.42 -10.22 -2.91
C GLU A 183 4.95 -10.64 -3.01
N LEU A 184 4.02 -9.69 -2.99
CA LEU A 184 2.59 -9.99 -3.10
C LEU A 184 2.27 -10.74 -4.40
N ASP A 185 2.79 -10.28 -5.54
CA ASP A 185 2.57 -10.89 -6.85
C ASP A 185 3.19 -12.31 -6.94
N LEU A 186 4.37 -12.51 -6.34
CA LEU A 186 5.01 -13.83 -6.26
C LEU A 186 4.24 -14.79 -5.34
N GLN A 187 3.73 -14.30 -4.21
CA GLN A 187 2.90 -15.09 -3.29
C GLN A 187 1.57 -15.51 -3.93
N TRP A 188 1.00 -14.64 -4.77
CA TRP A 188 -0.20 -14.95 -5.55
C TRP A 188 0.04 -16.07 -6.57
N THR A 189 1.16 -15.99 -7.30
CA THR A 189 1.50 -16.96 -8.35
C THR A 189 2.17 -18.25 -7.82
N LEU A 190 2.42 -18.35 -6.52
CA LEU A 190 3.06 -19.52 -5.91
C LEU A 190 2.27 -20.82 -6.14
N VAL A 191 0.94 -20.73 -6.17
CA VAL A 191 0.03 -21.88 -6.39
C VAL A 191 0.31 -22.54 -7.74
N ASN A 192 0.63 -21.76 -8.77
CA ASN A 192 0.93 -22.28 -10.11
C ASN A 192 2.19 -23.15 -10.11
N THR A 193 3.20 -22.77 -9.32
CA THR A 193 4.43 -23.56 -9.19
C THR A 193 4.31 -24.75 -8.24
N PHE A 194 3.32 -24.73 -7.34
CA PHE A 194 3.04 -25.87 -6.46
C PHE A 194 2.51 -27.08 -7.25
N GLU A 195 1.76 -26.85 -8.33
CA GLU A 195 1.35 -27.92 -9.25
C GLU A 195 2.55 -28.63 -9.90
N SER A 196 3.64 -27.90 -10.19
CA SER A 196 4.87 -28.52 -10.70
C SER A 196 5.52 -29.47 -9.67
N LEU A 197 5.46 -29.10 -8.38
CA LEU A 197 5.94 -29.94 -7.29
C LEU A 197 5.12 -31.23 -7.17
N LYS A 198 3.78 -31.15 -7.27
CA LYS A 198 2.90 -32.33 -7.27
C LYS A 198 3.21 -33.29 -8.43
N ARG A 199 3.64 -32.77 -9.58
CA ARG A 199 4.05 -33.56 -10.75
C ARG A 199 5.49 -34.09 -10.67
N GLY A 200 6.15 -33.97 -9.51
CA GLY A 200 7.48 -34.53 -9.26
C GLY A 200 8.66 -33.64 -9.67
N ASN A 201 8.42 -32.40 -10.14
CA ASN A 201 9.51 -31.46 -10.45
C ASN A 201 9.59 -30.33 -9.40
N PRO A 202 10.52 -30.41 -8.43
CA PRO A 202 10.62 -29.42 -7.36
C PRO A 202 11.32 -28.12 -7.80
N ILE A 203 12.06 -28.13 -8.91
CA ILE A 203 12.94 -27.01 -9.31
C ILE A 203 12.16 -25.70 -9.52
N PRO A 204 11.02 -25.67 -10.26
CA PRO A 204 10.24 -24.45 -10.44
C PRO A 204 9.74 -23.86 -9.11
N TYR A 205 9.30 -24.72 -8.19
CA TYR A 205 8.81 -24.31 -6.88
C TYR A 205 9.93 -23.72 -6.02
N LEU A 206 11.08 -24.40 -5.94
CA LEU A 206 12.25 -23.89 -5.21
C LEU A 206 12.74 -22.56 -5.77
N ARG A 207 12.85 -22.44 -7.10
CA ARG A 207 13.23 -21.18 -7.76
C ARG A 207 12.25 -20.05 -7.43
N HIS A 208 10.95 -20.35 -7.32
CA HIS A 208 9.95 -19.38 -6.91
C HIS A 208 10.15 -18.94 -5.45
N LEU A 209 10.39 -19.88 -4.53
CA LEU A 209 10.69 -19.54 -3.14
C LEU A 209 11.92 -18.65 -3.00
N PHE A 210 12.99 -18.91 -3.77
CA PHE A 210 14.17 -18.05 -3.81
C PHE A 210 13.84 -16.64 -4.33
N ARG A 211 12.97 -16.50 -5.34
CA ARG A 211 12.50 -15.19 -5.80
C ARG A 211 11.73 -14.43 -4.71
N ILE A 212 10.86 -15.10 -3.96
CA ILE A 212 10.14 -14.50 -2.83
C ILE A 212 11.13 -14.03 -1.76
N TRP A 213 12.11 -14.86 -1.41
CA TRP A 213 13.14 -14.53 -0.43
C TRP A 213 13.98 -13.33 -0.88
N GLY A 214 14.48 -13.33 -2.12
CA GLY A 214 15.23 -12.21 -2.69
C GLY A 214 14.42 -10.92 -2.70
N SER A 215 13.13 -10.99 -3.06
CA SER A 215 12.21 -9.85 -3.01
C SER A 215 12.07 -9.27 -1.60
N LYS A 216 11.98 -10.13 -0.56
CA LYS A 216 11.93 -9.67 0.84
C LYS A 216 13.19 -8.94 1.27
N ILE A 217 14.36 -9.43 0.87
CA ILE A 217 15.65 -8.80 1.21
C ILE A 217 15.77 -7.45 0.52
N ALA A 218 15.52 -7.40 -0.79
CA ALA A 218 15.53 -6.16 -1.55
C ALA A 218 14.57 -5.13 -0.95
N PHE A 219 13.37 -5.56 -0.52
CA PHE A 219 12.40 -4.68 0.10
C PHE A 219 12.78 -4.23 1.52
N LYS A 220 13.48 -5.04 2.30
CA LYS A 220 14.04 -4.61 3.58
C LYS A 220 15.07 -3.50 3.37
N ALA A 221 15.94 -3.65 2.37
CA ALA A 221 16.88 -2.60 1.99
C ALA A 221 16.13 -1.35 1.51
N HIS A 222 15.13 -1.49 0.62
CA HIS A 222 14.26 -0.38 0.19
C HIS A 222 13.62 0.34 1.37
N LYS A 223 13.06 -0.39 2.34
CA LYS A 223 12.50 0.20 3.55
C LYS A 223 13.53 0.98 4.37
N LEU A 224 14.76 0.49 4.45
CA LEU A 224 15.84 1.16 5.16
C LEU A 224 16.25 2.45 4.43
N PHE A 225 16.43 2.40 3.11
CA PHE A 225 16.69 3.58 2.27
C PHE A 225 15.56 4.61 2.38
N PHE A 226 14.31 4.16 2.26
CA PHE A 226 13.13 5.00 2.44
C PHE A 226 13.06 5.61 3.85
N ALA A 227 13.48 4.84 4.87
CA ALA A 227 13.51 5.31 6.25
C ALA A 227 14.58 6.38 6.50
N VAL A 228 15.66 6.43 5.71
CA VAL A 228 16.71 7.47 5.78
C VAL A 228 16.52 8.62 4.77
N GLY A 229 15.42 8.60 4.01
CA GLY A 229 15.10 9.65 3.02
C GLY A 229 15.73 9.43 1.64
N ILE A 230 16.20 8.22 1.33
CA ILE A 230 16.61 7.84 -0.02
C ILE A 230 15.44 7.07 -0.64
N TRP A 231 14.52 7.77 -1.32
CA TRP A 231 13.29 7.17 -1.87
C TRP A 231 13.28 7.01 -3.39
N LYS A 232 14.22 7.63 -4.11
CA LYS A 232 14.43 7.41 -5.53
C LYS A 232 15.45 6.29 -5.70
N TRP A 233 14.97 5.07 -5.93
CA TRP A 233 15.76 4.00 -6.50
C TRP A 233 15.47 4.02 -8.01
N GLY A 234 16.51 4.31 -8.80
CA GLY A 234 16.46 4.14 -10.25
C GLY A 234 16.48 2.67 -10.63
#